data_AF-A0A3P1WJX1-F1
#
_entry.id   AF-A0A3P1WJX1-F1
#
_cell.length_a   1.000
_cell.length_b   1.000
_cell.length_c   1.000
_cell.angle_alpha   90.00
_cell.angle_beta   90.00
_cell.angle_gamma   90.00
#
_symmetry.space_group_name_H-M   'P 1'
#
loop_
_entity.id
_entity.type
_entity.pdbx_description
1 polymer ?
#
loop_
_entity_poly.entity_id
_entity_poly.type
_entity_poly.pdbx_seq_one_letter_code
_entity_poly.pdbx_strand_id
1 'polypeptide(L)'
;DGGYLFEDLPVLGAGESYKVCVTDPAGLVPTLEGTTTRDKDSSTNCATSMGLTKDGEADLTLDFGFVTPKVSVGDYVWEDVDNNGIQNDGEPGIPGVQLTIVGPDGKLVKDVDGNPVPQVKTDTKGKYLFDALPALKDGESYKVCVAQPAGMLPTKANATSRDKDSSTTCEVTQGLMESGDSDLTLDFGFYKKPMPKKPGMPKTGV
;
A
#
# COMPACT_ATOMS: atom_id res chain seq x y z
N ASP A 1 -1.25 -17.10 -23.63
CA ASP A 1 -2.64 -16.60 -23.76
C ASP A 1 -3.50 -16.96 -22.54
N GLY A 2 -3.06 -17.89 -21.67
CA GLY A 2 -3.74 -18.16 -20.40
C GLY A 2 -4.98 -19.04 -20.52
N GLY A 3 -5.30 -19.49 -21.74
CA GLY A 3 -6.37 -20.45 -21.99
C GLY A 3 -5.97 -21.87 -21.61
N TYR A 4 -6.98 -22.70 -21.33
CA TYR A 4 -6.83 -24.11 -21.08
C TYR A 4 -8.02 -24.87 -21.68
N LEU A 5 -7.83 -26.15 -22.00
CA LEU A 5 -8.86 -27.04 -22.52
C LEU A 5 -8.57 -28.47 -22.10
N PHE A 6 -9.60 -29.18 -21.63
CA PHE A 6 -9.57 -30.62 -21.45
C PHE A 6 -10.46 -31.23 -22.53
N GLU A 7 -9.86 -31.95 -23.47
CA GLU A 7 -10.54 -32.54 -24.62
C GLU A 7 -10.66 -34.06 -24.49
N ASP A 8 -11.45 -34.67 -25.39
CA ASP A 8 -11.69 -36.13 -25.45
C ASP A 8 -12.21 -36.74 -24.13
N LEU A 9 -12.99 -35.96 -23.39
CA LEU A 9 -13.63 -36.40 -22.15
C LEU A 9 -14.92 -37.19 -22.43
N PRO A 10 -15.25 -38.21 -21.61
CA PRO A 10 -16.52 -38.91 -21.71
C PRO A 10 -17.75 -37.97 -21.66
N VAL A 11 -18.79 -38.32 -22.42
CA VAL A 11 -20.09 -37.67 -22.28
C VAL A 11 -20.67 -37.97 -20.89
N LEU A 12 -21.22 -36.95 -20.24
CA LEU A 12 -21.78 -37.05 -18.89
C LEU A 12 -23.26 -37.44 -18.89
N GLY A 13 -23.66 -38.19 -17.87
CA GLY A 13 -25.06 -38.44 -17.56
C GLY A 13 -25.79 -37.19 -17.06
N ALA A 14 -27.12 -37.25 -17.05
CA ALA A 14 -27.93 -36.16 -16.53
C ALA A 14 -27.61 -35.88 -15.05
N GLY A 15 -27.20 -34.64 -14.74
CA GLY A 15 -26.83 -34.21 -13.39
C GLY A 15 -25.36 -34.46 -13.03
N GLU A 16 -24.58 -35.08 -13.90
CA GLU A 16 -23.13 -35.21 -13.72
C GLU A 16 -22.40 -33.95 -14.21
N SER A 17 -21.22 -33.68 -13.65
CA SER A 17 -20.37 -32.55 -14.02
C SER A 17 -18.89 -32.91 -13.90
N TYR A 18 -18.05 -32.26 -14.70
CA TYR A 18 -16.62 -32.18 -14.43
C TYR A 18 -16.35 -31.05 -13.44
N LYS A 19 -15.32 -31.22 -12.63
CA LYS A 19 -14.83 -30.20 -11.71
C LYS A 19 -13.40 -29.82 -12.11
N VAL A 20 -13.18 -28.55 -12.41
CA VAL A 20 -11.86 -27.98 -12.66
C VAL A 20 -11.46 -27.20 -11.43
N CYS A 21 -10.26 -27.44 -10.91
CA CYS A 21 -9.68 -26.65 -9.82
C CYS A 21 -8.40 -25.99 -10.30
N VAL A 22 -8.18 -24.76 -9.87
CA VAL A 22 -6.95 -24.01 -10.10
C VAL A 22 -6.18 -23.89 -8.78
N THR A 23 -4.86 -23.98 -8.85
CA THR A 23 -4.00 -23.55 -7.75
C THR A 23 -3.67 -22.09 -7.98
N ASP A 24 -3.92 -21.24 -6.98
CA ASP A 24 -3.63 -19.82 -7.06
C ASP A 24 -2.16 -19.59 -7.47
N PRO A 25 -1.90 -18.81 -8.54
CA PRO A 25 -0.55 -18.45 -8.90
C PRO A 25 0.13 -17.72 -7.74
N ALA A 26 1.40 -18.05 -7.49
CA ALA A 26 2.14 -17.47 -6.39
C ALA A 26 2.13 -15.93 -6.43
N GLY A 27 1.65 -15.30 -5.35
CA GLY A 27 1.59 -13.86 -5.21
C GLY A 27 0.36 -13.18 -5.84
N LEU A 28 -0.57 -13.94 -6.42
CA LEU A 28 -1.86 -13.41 -6.87
C LEU A 28 -2.99 -13.94 -5.98
N VAL A 29 -4.08 -13.19 -5.92
CA VAL A 29 -5.32 -13.60 -5.26
C VAL A 29 -6.45 -13.70 -6.29
N PRO A 30 -7.43 -14.61 -6.11
CA PRO A 30 -8.58 -14.71 -6.98
C PRO A 30 -9.33 -13.38 -7.09
N THR A 31 -9.81 -13.05 -8.29
CA THR A 31 -10.77 -11.96 -8.47
C THR A 31 -12.16 -12.38 -7.99
N LEU A 32 -13.04 -11.40 -7.79
CA LEU A 32 -14.41 -11.66 -7.33
C LEU A 32 -15.20 -12.50 -8.33
N GLU A 33 -16.03 -13.40 -7.79
CA GLU A 33 -17.07 -14.14 -8.52
C GLU A 33 -18.44 -13.45 -8.37
N GLY A 34 -19.38 -13.81 -9.24
CA GLY A 34 -20.75 -13.31 -9.26
C GLY A 34 -20.88 -11.88 -9.78
N THR A 35 -19.88 -11.37 -10.52
CA THR A 35 -19.86 -9.96 -10.96
C THR A 35 -20.58 -9.74 -12.30
N THR A 36 -20.66 -10.78 -13.12
CA THR A 36 -21.26 -10.73 -14.46
C THR A 36 -21.77 -12.12 -14.88
N THR A 37 -21.99 -12.34 -16.18
CA THR A 37 -22.38 -13.64 -16.73
C THR A 37 -21.23 -14.64 -16.64
N ARG A 38 -21.57 -15.93 -16.50
CA ARG A 38 -20.59 -17.01 -16.30
C ARG A 38 -19.47 -17.04 -17.36
N ASP A 39 -19.77 -16.70 -18.61
CA ASP A 39 -18.81 -16.63 -19.74
C ASP A 39 -17.83 -15.45 -19.68
N LYS A 40 -17.98 -14.56 -18.68
CA LYS A 40 -17.16 -13.36 -18.50
C LYS A 40 -16.76 -13.14 -17.04
N ASP A 41 -17.08 -14.08 -16.17
CA ASP A 41 -16.91 -13.96 -14.72
C ASP A 41 -15.89 -14.99 -14.24
N SER A 42 -15.16 -14.63 -13.19
CA SER A 42 -14.21 -15.56 -12.59
C SER A 42 -14.91 -16.49 -11.61
N SER A 43 -14.51 -17.76 -11.62
CA SER A 43 -14.75 -18.70 -10.54
C SER A 43 -13.62 -18.62 -9.52
N THR A 44 -13.90 -19.01 -8.28
CA THR A 44 -12.86 -19.11 -7.23
C THR A 44 -12.53 -20.57 -6.92
N ASN A 45 -11.22 -20.89 -6.82
CA ASN A 45 -10.68 -22.21 -6.44
C ASN A 45 -11.08 -23.38 -7.37
N CYS A 46 -12.36 -23.76 -7.42
CA CYS A 46 -12.87 -24.78 -8.34
C CYS A 46 -14.22 -24.38 -8.95
N ALA A 47 -14.41 -24.76 -10.22
CA ALA A 47 -15.64 -24.57 -10.97
C ALA A 47 -16.17 -25.91 -11.50
N THR A 48 -17.49 -26.01 -11.68
CA THR A 48 -18.14 -27.20 -12.24
C THR A 48 -18.71 -26.91 -13.62
N SER A 49 -18.56 -27.88 -14.54
CA SER A 49 -19.09 -27.80 -15.89
C SER A 49 -20.62 -27.97 -15.93
N MET A 50 -21.24 -27.50 -17.00
CA MET A 50 -22.67 -27.60 -17.26
C MET A 50 -22.93 -28.10 -18.69
N GLY A 51 -23.95 -28.94 -18.85
CA GLY A 51 -24.50 -29.26 -20.17
C GLY A 51 -23.56 -30.03 -21.11
N LEU A 52 -22.83 -31.02 -20.59
CA LEU A 52 -21.93 -31.89 -21.36
C LEU A 52 -22.52 -33.31 -21.53
N THR A 53 -23.75 -33.37 -22.03
CA THR A 53 -24.57 -34.59 -22.13
C THR A 53 -24.61 -35.20 -23.53
N LYS A 54 -23.95 -34.58 -24.51
CA LYS A 54 -23.82 -35.07 -25.88
C LYS A 54 -22.41 -34.90 -26.41
N ASP A 55 -22.06 -35.75 -27.37
CA ASP A 55 -20.80 -35.66 -28.10
C ASP A 55 -20.68 -34.30 -28.82
N GLY A 56 -19.50 -33.68 -28.71
CA GLY A 56 -19.21 -32.36 -29.25
C GLY A 56 -19.70 -31.16 -28.44
N GLU A 57 -20.35 -31.34 -27.29
CA GLU A 57 -20.66 -30.23 -26.37
C GLU A 57 -19.39 -29.75 -25.65
N ALA A 58 -19.30 -28.44 -25.40
CA ALA A 58 -18.18 -27.81 -24.70
C ALA A 58 -18.68 -26.74 -23.74
N ASP A 59 -18.01 -26.64 -22.60
CA ASP A 59 -18.25 -25.62 -21.60
C ASP A 59 -16.99 -24.79 -21.41
N LEU A 60 -17.00 -23.57 -21.96
CA LEU A 60 -15.85 -22.67 -22.01
C LEU A 60 -15.98 -21.50 -21.03
N THR A 61 -16.81 -21.62 -20.00
CA THR A 61 -17.09 -20.51 -19.09
C THR A 61 -16.53 -20.74 -17.69
N LEU A 62 -15.58 -21.66 -17.54
CA LEU A 62 -14.90 -21.91 -16.26
C LEU A 62 -13.65 -21.03 -16.26
N ASP A 63 -13.81 -19.74 -16.05
CA ASP A 63 -12.69 -18.80 -16.06
C ASP A 63 -12.16 -18.57 -14.64
N PHE A 64 -10.86 -18.32 -14.50
CA PHE A 64 -10.23 -18.05 -13.21
C PHE A 64 -9.35 -16.80 -13.34
N GLY A 65 -9.87 -15.66 -12.87
CA GLY A 65 -9.16 -14.39 -12.83
C GLY A 65 -8.36 -14.24 -11.54
N PHE A 66 -7.20 -13.59 -11.66
CA PHE A 66 -6.28 -13.33 -10.56
C PHE A 66 -5.75 -11.90 -10.63
N VAL A 67 -5.48 -11.30 -9.48
CA VAL A 67 -4.94 -9.94 -9.37
C VAL A 67 -3.80 -9.90 -8.35
N THR A 68 -2.83 -9.03 -8.57
CA THR A 68 -1.79 -8.73 -7.58
C THR A 68 -2.40 -7.95 -6.41
N PRO A 69 -2.30 -8.43 -5.16
CA PRO A 69 -2.72 -7.67 -3.99
C PRO A 69 -1.98 -6.33 -3.90
N LYS A 70 -2.72 -5.26 -3.62
CA LYS A 70 -2.15 -3.92 -3.48
C LYS A 70 -2.46 -3.28 -2.13
N VAL A 71 -1.50 -2.54 -1.60
CA VAL A 71 -1.56 -1.83 -0.31
C VAL A 71 -1.13 -0.37 -0.46
N SER A 72 -1.29 0.43 0.59
CA SER A 72 -0.87 1.84 0.58
C SER A 72 -0.19 2.31 1.88
N VAL A 73 0.62 3.36 1.79
CA VAL A 73 1.40 3.93 2.93
C VAL A 73 1.32 5.46 2.93
N GLY A 74 1.03 6.05 4.09
CA GLY A 74 0.90 7.50 4.35
C GLY A 74 1.29 7.87 5.80
N ASP A 75 1.01 9.07 6.33
CA ASP A 75 0.04 10.06 5.81
C ASP A 75 0.54 11.52 5.94
N TYR A 76 1.20 11.93 7.03
CA TYR A 76 1.29 13.35 7.38
C TYR A 76 2.68 13.86 7.78
N VAL A 77 3.03 15.07 7.35
CA VAL A 77 4.17 15.84 7.84
C VAL A 77 3.68 17.19 8.36
N TRP A 78 4.02 17.55 9.60
CA TRP A 78 3.47 18.75 10.25
C TRP A 78 4.50 19.58 11.00
N GLU A 79 4.15 20.85 11.20
CA GLU A 79 4.88 21.74 12.09
C GLU A 79 4.39 21.52 13.52
N ASP A 80 5.22 20.87 14.34
CA ASP A 80 5.00 20.71 15.77
C ASP A 80 5.38 22.02 16.46
N VAL A 81 4.36 22.83 16.80
CA VAL A 81 4.55 24.22 17.24
C VAL A 81 4.98 24.28 18.70
N ASP A 82 4.54 23.33 19.51
CA ASP A 82 4.88 23.26 20.93
C ASP A 82 6.04 22.29 21.25
N ASN A 83 6.52 21.57 20.22
CA ASN A 83 7.64 20.64 20.26
C ASN A 83 7.39 19.48 21.26
N ASN A 84 6.16 18.97 21.30
CA ASN A 84 5.78 17.87 22.18
C ASN A 84 5.82 16.48 21.51
N GLY A 85 5.93 16.42 20.19
CA GLY A 85 6.00 15.21 19.38
C GLY A 85 4.65 14.58 19.05
N ILE A 86 3.56 15.26 19.34
CA ILE A 86 2.17 14.81 19.19
C ILE A 86 1.50 15.70 18.13
N GLN A 87 0.67 15.11 17.30
CA GLN A 87 -0.17 15.85 16.36
C GLN A 87 -1.31 16.53 17.12
N ASN A 88 -1.22 17.85 17.31
CA ASN A 88 -2.22 18.63 18.01
C ASN A 88 -3.18 19.33 17.04
N ASP A 89 -4.42 19.55 17.48
CA ASP A 89 -5.39 20.31 16.70
C ASP A 89 -4.87 21.73 16.41
N GLY A 90 -4.89 22.11 15.14
CA GLY A 90 -4.45 23.44 14.67
C GLY A 90 -2.97 23.52 14.29
N GLU A 91 -2.19 22.46 14.48
CA GLU A 91 -0.83 22.39 13.96
C GLU A 91 -0.83 22.24 12.43
N PRO A 92 -0.12 23.11 11.70
CA PRO A 92 -0.21 23.13 10.25
C PRO A 92 0.63 22.03 9.62
N GLY A 93 0.13 21.48 8.51
CA GLY A 93 0.91 20.60 7.65
C GLY A 93 2.05 21.33 6.96
N ILE A 94 3.15 20.63 6.68
CA ILE A 94 4.30 21.19 5.97
C ILE A 94 4.25 20.76 4.50
N PRO A 95 4.06 21.68 3.55
CA PRO A 95 3.98 21.34 2.13
C PRO A 95 5.36 21.14 1.49
N GLY A 96 5.39 20.31 0.45
CA GLY A 96 6.56 20.13 -0.42
C GLY A 96 7.71 19.32 0.19
N VAL A 97 7.50 18.66 1.33
CA VAL A 97 8.49 17.80 1.98
C VAL A 97 8.62 16.52 1.19
N GLN A 98 9.84 16.16 0.82
CA GLN A 98 10.10 14.97 0.01
C GLN A 98 10.13 13.71 0.89
N LEU A 99 9.51 12.62 0.41
CA LEU A 99 9.57 11.30 1.00
C LEU A 99 10.01 10.24 -0.01
N THR A 100 10.69 9.22 0.50
CA THR A 100 11.13 8.03 -0.24
C THR A 100 10.62 6.77 0.44
N ILE A 101 10.27 5.76 -0.34
CA ILE A 101 9.94 4.43 0.15
C ILE A 101 10.93 3.40 -0.42
N VAL A 102 11.36 2.46 0.42
CA VAL A 102 12.13 1.28 0.00
C VAL A 102 11.45 0.01 0.50
N GLY A 103 11.61 -1.07 -0.28
CA GLY A 103 11.05 -2.38 0.02
C GLY A 103 11.79 -3.12 1.14
N PRO A 104 11.31 -4.32 1.50
CA PRO A 104 11.92 -5.18 2.51
C PRO A 104 13.39 -5.53 2.21
N ASP A 105 13.78 -5.56 0.94
CA ASP A 105 15.15 -5.81 0.50
C ASP A 105 16.06 -4.56 0.51
N GLY A 106 15.52 -3.42 0.98
CA GLY A 106 16.21 -2.13 1.07
C GLY A 106 16.35 -1.40 -0.27
N LYS A 107 15.72 -1.87 -1.36
CA LYS A 107 15.78 -1.24 -2.68
C LYS A 107 14.54 -0.41 -2.97
N LEU A 108 14.59 0.38 -4.05
CA LEU A 108 13.42 1.12 -4.54
C LEU A 108 12.29 0.15 -4.88
N VAL A 109 11.09 0.53 -4.47
CA VAL A 109 9.87 -0.26 -4.68
C VAL A 109 9.44 -0.18 -6.14
N LYS A 110 8.84 -1.27 -6.63
CA LYS A 110 8.00 -1.24 -7.83
C LYS A 110 6.55 -1.44 -7.41
N ASP A 111 5.63 -0.73 -8.06
CA ASP A 111 4.20 -0.92 -7.86
C ASP A 111 3.75 -2.29 -8.40
N VAL A 112 2.47 -2.61 -8.18
CA VAL A 112 1.87 -3.88 -8.64
C VAL A 112 1.85 -4.04 -10.18
N ASP A 113 2.03 -2.95 -10.93
CA ASP A 113 2.13 -2.94 -12.39
C ASP A 113 3.60 -3.08 -12.86
N GLY A 114 4.55 -3.11 -11.93
CA GLY A 114 5.98 -3.26 -12.19
C GLY A 114 6.73 -1.96 -12.49
N ASN A 115 6.09 -0.80 -12.33
CA ASN A 115 6.72 0.50 -12.51
C ASN A 115 7.47 0.93 -11.25
N PRO A 116 8.60 1.66 -11.36
CA PRO A 116 9.27 2.22 -10.19
C PRO A 116 8.38 3.22 -9.45
N VAL A 117 8.28 3.07 -8.12
CA VAL A 117 7.57 4.02 -7.26
C VAL A 117 8.43 5.28 -7.09
N PRO A 118 7.98 6.47 -7.52
CA PRO A 118 8.77 7.69 -7.41
C PRO A 118 8.81 8.21 -5.97
N GLN A 119 9.73 9.15 -5.72
CA GLN A 119 9.64 9.99 -4.53
C GLN A 119 8.39 10.85 -4.58
N VAL A 120 7.72 11.01 -3.44
CA VAL A 120 6.54 11.88 -3.31
C VAL A 120 6.89 13.16 -2.57
N LYS A 121 6.04 14.17 -2.71
CA LYS A 121 6.10 15.39 -1.89
C LYS A 121 4.77 15.59 -1.20
N THR A 122 4.81 16.08 0.03
CA THR A 122 3.60 16.43 0.75
C THR A 122 2.82 17.54 0.04
N ASP A 123 1.50 17.44 0.10
CA ASP A 123 0.59 18.43 -0.47
C ASP A 123 0.51 19.71 0.39
N THR A 124 -0.39 20.64 0.02
CA THR A 124 -0.61 21.89 0.76
C THR A 124 -1.03 21.72 2.21
N LYS A 125 -1.54 20.54 2.57
CA LYS A 125 -1.98 20.17 3.91
C LYS A 125 -0.99 19.22 4.57
N GLY A 126 0.23 19.06 4.06
CA GLY A 126 1.25 18.19 4.64
C GLY A 126 1.02 16.69 4.38
N LYS A 127 0.06 16.32 3.53
CA LYS A 127 -0.34 14.92 3.32
C LYS A 127 0.47 14.26 2.20
N TYR A 128 0.82 12.99 2.36
CA TYR A 128 1.52 12.18 1.36
C TYR A 128 0.91 10.78 1.25
N LEU A 129 1.08 10.14 0.10
CA LEU A 129 0.61 8.78 -0.14
C LEU A 129 1.52 8.07 -1.14
N PHE A 130 1.91 6.84 -0.81
CA PHE A 130 2.41 5.84 -1.74
C PHE A 130 1.30 4.81 -1.95
N ASP A 131 0.78 4.71 -3.16
CA ASP A 131 -0.30 3.79 -3.53
C ASP A 131 0.19 2.65 -4.42
N ALA A 132 -0.71 1.70 -4.69
CA ALA A 132 -0.49 0.57 -5.58
C ALA A 132 0.78 -0.25 -5.26
N LEU A 133 1.18 -0.31 -3.99
CA LEU A 133 2.34 -1.07 -3.54
C LEU A 133 1.99 -2.57 -3.48
N PRO A 134 2.89 -3.50 -3.79
CA PRO A 134 2.66 -4.92 -3.55
C PRO A 134 2.37 -5.20 -2.07
N ALA A 135 1.43 -6.10 -1.78
CA ALA A 135 1.29 -6.61 -0.41
C ALA A 135 2.55 -7.38 0.03
N LEU A 136 2.80 -7.35 1.32
CA LEU A 136 3.99 -7.90 1.98
C LEU A 136 3.69 -9.28 2.56
N LYS A 137 4.75 -10.08 2.75
CA LYS A 137 4.64 -11.32 3.52
C LYS A 137 4.71 -11.01 5.02
N ASP A 138 4.29 -11.97 5.83
CA ASP A 138 4.42 -11.87 7.28
C ASP A 138 5.89 -11.59 7.68
N GLY A 139 6.06 -10.61 8.56
CA GLY A 139 7.37 -10.11 9.00
C GLY A 139 8.11 -9.16 8.04
N GLU A 140 7.61 -8.93 6.82
CA GLU A 140 8.17 -7.93 5.91
C GLU A 140 7.61 -6.51 6.19
N SER A 141 8.38 -5.49 5.85
CA SER A 141 7.96 -4.08 5.97
C SER A 141 8.53 -3.23 4.85
N TYR A 142 7.79 -2.20 4.45
CA TYR A 142 8.35 -1.06 3.73
C TYR A 142 9.04 -0.14 4.73
N LYS A 143 10.02 0.64 4.27
CA LYS A 143 10.61 1.74 5.05
C LYS A 143 10.41 3.06 4.33
N VAL A 144 9.80 4.02 5.00
CA VAL A 144 9.61 5.39 4.53
C VAL A 144 10.61 6.30 5.22
N CYS A 145 11.31 7.13 4.44
CA CYS A 145 12.19 8.18 4.95
C CYS A 145 11.71 9.55 4.50
N VAL A 146 11.73 10.52 5.41
CA VAL A 146 11.37 11.91 5.16
C VAL A 146 12.62 12.79 5.06
N ALA A 147 12.63 13.71 4.10
CA ALA A 147 13.65 14.74 4.02
C ALA A 147 13.39 15.83 5.06
N GLN A 148 14.45 16.28 5.75
CA GLN A 148 14.32 17.37 6.72
C GLN A 148 13.97 18.70 6.04
N PRO A 149 12.85 19.37 6.40
CA PRO A 149 12.51 20.68 5.88
C PRO A 149 13.55 21.74 6.25
N ALA A 150 13.82 22.68 5.34
CA ALA A 150 14.82 23.72 5.55
C ALA A 150 14.48 24.60 6.77
N GLY A 151 15.45 24.78 7.68
CA GLY A 151 15.28 25.61 8.87
C GLY A 151 14.51 24.96 10.02
N MET A 152 14.11 23.69 9.89
CA MET A 152 13.40 22.94 10.92
C MET A 152 14.24 21.77 11.43
N LEU A 153 13.87 21.22 12.58
CA LEU A 153 14.47 20.04 13.20
C LEU A 153 13.37 19.02 13.48
N PRO A 154 13.65 17.71 13.39
CA PRO A 154 12.67 16.69 13.76
C PRO A 154 12.29 16.84 15.24
N THR A 155 11.00 16.70 15.54
CA THR A 155 10.50 16.73 16.90
C THR A 155 10.81 15.43 17.66
N LYS A 156 10.34 15.31 18.90
CA LYS A 156 10.39 14.08 19.69
C LYS A 156 9.57 12.99 19.01
N ALA A 157 10.23 11.90 18.63
CA ALA A 157 9.54 10.72 18.10
C ALA A 157 8.91 9.87 19.21
N ASN A 158 7.93 9.04 18.86
CA ASN A 158 7.30 8.03 19.71
C ASN A 158 6.70 8.62 21.00
N ALA A 159 6.02 9.77 20.89
CA ALA A 159 5.53 10.53 22.03
C ALA A 159 4.18 10.01 22.57
N THR A 160 3.38 9.33 21.74
CA THR A 160 2.06 8.80 22.11
C THR A 160 1.74 7.54 21.28
N SER A 161 0.48 7.34 20.87
CA SER A 161 0.11 6.34 19.87
C SER A 161 0.64 6.73 18.49
N ARG A 162 1.01 5.71 17.72
CA ARG A 162 1.66 5.84 16.40
C ARG A 162 0.86 6.65 15.38
N ASP A 163 -0.47 6.64 15.49
CA ASP A 163 -1.39 7.42 14.65
C ASP A 163 -1.44 8.92 15.00
N LYS A 164 -0.78 9.34 16.08
CA LYS A 164 -0.82 10.71 16.61
C LYS A 164 0.53 11.24 17.05
N ASP A 165 1.62 10.53 16.78
CA ASP A 165 2.96 10.97 17.15
C ASP A 165 3.86 11.11 15.94
N SER A 166 5.09 11.56 16.20
CA SER A 166 6.12 11.58 15.18
C SER A 166 6.84 10.25 15.15
N SER A 167 6.99 9.70 13.97
CA SER A 167 7.96 8.68 13.64
C SER A 167 9.38 9.24 13.68
N THR A 168 10.37 8.33 13.68
CA THR A 168 11.75 8.70 13.39
C THR A 168 11.90 9.15 11.93
N THR A 169 13.02 9.75 11.53
CA THR A 169 13.19 10.25 10.13
C THR A 169 13.13 9.16 9.06
N CYS A 170 13.26 7.89 9.46
CA CYS A 170 13.07 6.72 8.62
C CYS A 170 12.36 5.63 9.44
N GLU A 171 11.13 5.28 9.09
CA GLU A 171 10.29 4.36 9.86
C GLU A 171 9.75 3.21 9.00
N VAL A 172 9.47 2.07 9.62
CA VAL A 172 8.96 0.87 8.93
C VAL A 172 7.46 0.71 9.10
N THR A 173 6.79 0.21 8.07
CA THR A 173 5.33 -0.01 8.06
C THR A 173 4.90 -1.24 8.86
N GLN A 174 3.61 -1.33 9.17
CA GLN A 174 2.98 -2.47 9.85
C GLN A 174 1.69 -2.91 9.11
N GLY A 175 1.41 -4.22 9.10
CA GLY A 175 0.10 -4.77 8.72
C GLY A 175 -0.31 -4.54 7.27
N LEU A 176 0.56 -4.84 6.30
CA LEU A 176 0.32 -4.64 4.87
C LEU A 176 0.31 -5.97 4.09
N MET A 177 -0.47 -6.95 4.54
CA MET A 177 -0.41 -8.33 4.03
C MET A 177 -1.54 -8.65 3.05
N GLU A 178 -2.67 -7.95 3.15
CA GLU A 178 -3.87 -8.21 2.37
C GLU A 178 -4.16 -7.06 1.39
N SER A 179 -4.84 -7.39 0.30
CA SER A 179 -5.22 -6.38 -0.68
C SER A 179 -6.19 -5.37 -0.05
N GLY A 180 -5.83 -4.09 -0.12
CA GLY A 180 -6.59 -2.99 0.51
C GLY A 180 -6.01 -2.52 1.84
N ASP A 181 -5.05 -3.23 2.42
CA ASP A 181 -4.38 -2.79 3.64
C ASP A 181 -3.71 -1.42 3.44
N SER A 182 -3.68 -0.65 4.52
CA SER A 182 -3.08 0.68 4.53
C SER A 182 -2.44 0.98 5.88
N ASP A 183 -1.21 1.51 5.86
CA ASP A 183 -0.54 2.04 7.04
C ASP A 183 -0.44 3.56 6.91
N LEU A 184 -1.27 4.25 7.67
CA LEU A 184 -1.37 5.72 7.69
C LEU A 184 -0.74 6.32 8.95
N THR A 185 0.15 5.58 9.61
CA THR A 185 0.69 5.94 10.93
C THR A 185 2.15 6.39 10.88
N LEU A 186 2.75 6.48 9.68
CA LEU A 186 4.11 6.99 9.52
C LEU A 186 4.06 8.50 9.31
N ASP A 187 3.92 9.22 10.41
CA ASP A 187 3.84 10.67 10.38
C ASP A 187 5.13 11.33 10.88
N PHE A 188 5.47 12.52 10.40
CA PHE A 188 6.75 13.16 10.72
C PHE A 188 6.57 14.62 11.18
N GLY A 189 6.86 14.88 12.46
CA GLY A 189 6.77 16.20 13.05
C GLY A 189 8.09 16.95 12.99
N PHE A 190 8.03 18.24 12.69
CA PHE A 190 9.20 19.13 12.70
C PHE A 190 8.88 20.43 13.41
N TYR A 191 9.83 20.99 14.15
CA TYR A 191 9.70 22.31 14.77
C TYR A 191 10.73 23.28 14.19
N LYS A 192 10.42 24.58 14.18
CA LYS A 192 11.34 25.62 13.71
C LYS A 192 12.55 25.72 14.63
N LYS A 193 13.76 25.77 14.04
CA LYS A 193 15.00 25.97 14.82
C LYS A 193 14.90 27.27 15.62
N PRO A 194 15.14 27.27 16.95
CA PRO A 194 15.19 28.50 17.72
C PRO A 194 16.20 29.46 17.09
N MET A 195 15.77 30.69 16.77
CA MET A 195 16.71 31.69 16.26
C MET A 195 17.79 31.92 17.32
N PRO A 196 19.09 31.89 16.98
CA PRO A 196 20.12 32.27 17.92
C PRO A 196 19.81 33.68 18.42
N LYS A 197 19.77 33.87 19.75
CA LYS A 197 19.60 35.20 20.34
C LYS A 197 20.66 36.10 19.72
N LYS A 198 20.24 37.17 19.03
CA LYS A 198 21.16 38.19 18.51
C LYS A 198 22.05 38.63 19.67
N PRO A 199 23.39 38.60 19.55
CA PRO A 199 24.27 39.08 20.60
C PRO A 199 23.80 40.48 20.98
N GLY A 200 23.48 40.68 22.26
CA GLY A 200 23.06 41.99 22.75
C GLY A 200 24.10 43.01 22.34
N MET A 201 23.66 44.06 21.62
CA MET A 201 24.52 45.19 21.29
C MET A 201 25.12 45.68 22.61
N PRO A 202 26.46 45.79 22.75
CA PRO A 202 27.06 46.26 23.99
C PRO A 202 26.44 47.63 24.30
N LYS A 203 25.81 47.74 25.47
CA LYS A 203 25.37 49.04 25.97
C LYS A 203 26.63 49.88 26.13
N THR A 204 26.85 50.84 25.23
CA THR A 204 27.83 51.89 25.43
C THR A 204 27.32 52.72 26.60
N GLY A 205 27.86 52.46 27.79
CA GLY A 205 27.63 53.30 28.96
C GLY A 205 28.24 54.68 28.70
N VAL A 206 27.43 55.71 28.92
CA VAL A 206 27.86 57.07 29.22
C VAL A 206 27.17 57.46 30.52
#